data_AF-A0A349EJD5-F1
#
_entry.id   AF-A0A349EJD5-F1
#
_cell.length_a   1.000
_cell.length_b   1.000
_cell.length_c   1.000
_cell.angle_alpha   90.00
_cell.angle_beta   90.00
_cell.angle_gamma   90.00
#
_symmetry.space_group_name_H-M   'P 1'
#
loop_
_entity.id
_entity.type
_entity.pdbx_description
1 polymer ?
#
loop_
_entity_poly.entity_id
_entity_poly.type
_entity_poly.pdbx_seq_one_letter_code
_entity_poly.pdbx_strand_id
1 'polypeptide(L)'
;MKHPIVRSHRVARFTARIVVMVLFAVVLSAVPFHAAFAKTAQSFLGSVSSFTVLAGTAVTCTDSLVTGDVGVWPGAAITQTNCTISGTVHAGDGIAKQAYLDFLGAYDALALTQCDYILSGNLAGLTLTPGVYCVDAASTTTDGTLTLSGSSTDTWIFKIGTSGTGALTGTNFSVIMEGGGEPCNVYWWVAEAATLTDSHFLGTILAGAAITITRGTFDGDALAMAAVTMTGATVTGCEQAGKQVKSRCNQGVGNGPENCDPGNSNQGDPSRSNDELGGTPGDPGRMDGNGN
;
A
#
# COMPACT_ATOMS: atom_id res chain seq x y z
N MET A 1 -27.77 65.50 71.81
CA MET A 1 -28.05 65.90 70.42
C MET A 1 -28.39 64.66 69.61
N LYS A 2 -29.61 64.66 69.06
CA LYS A 2 -30.26 63.81 68.04
C LYS A 2 -29.50 62.59 67.48
N HIS A 3 -30.00 61.37 67.79
CA HIS A 3 -30.11 60.22 66.87
C HIS A 3 -30.88 60.65 65.59
N PRO A 4 -30.86 59.97 64.40
CA PRO A 4 -31.16 58.53 64.29
C PRO A 4 -30.72 57.76 62.98
N ILE A 5 -31.23 56.52 62.90
CA ILE A 5 -31.67 55.74 61.71
C ILE A 5 -30.68 54.77 61.04
N VAL A 6 -30.78 53.50 61.49
CA VAL A 6 -30.57 52.29 60.70
C VAL A 6 -31.66 52.19 59.62
N ARG A 7 -31.29 51.88 58.37
CA ARG A 7 -32.27 51.47 57.34
C ARG A 7 -31.75 50.25 56.58
N SER A 8 -32.28 49.09 56.94
CA SER A 8 -32.15 47.84 56.18
C SER A 8 -33.00 47.93 54.91
N HIS A 9 -32.41 47.68 53.75
CA HIS A 9 -33.18 47.37 52.54
C HIS A 9 -33.29 45.85 52.40
N ARG A 10 -34.46 45.31 52.75
CA ARG A 10 -34.94 44.06 52.15
C ARG A 10 -35.47 44.42 50.77
N VAL A 11 -34.95 43.78 49.72
CA VAL A 11 -35.64 43.72 48.42
C VAL A 11 -35.87 42.27 48.05
N ALA A 12 -37.09 42.05 47.59
CA ALA A 12 -37.84 40.82 47.46
C ALA A 12 -37.17 39.73 46.62
N ARG A 13 -37.45 38.49 47.04
CA ARG A 13 -37.38 37.28 46.23
C ARG A 13 -38.25 37.46 44.98
N PHE A 14 -37.64 37.52 43.81
CA PHE A 14 -38.34 37.31 42.54
C PHE A 14 -38.37 35.81 42.25
N THR A 15 -39.37 35.13 42.79
CA THR A 15 -39.81 33.82 42.31
C THR A 15 -40.85 34.03 41.23
N ALA A 16 -40.56 33.65 39.98
CA ALA A 16 -41.48 32.92 39.10
C ALA A 16 -40.96 32.82 37.65
N ARG A 17 -40.75 31.57 37.21
CA ARG A 17 -41.06 31.04 35.87
C ARG A 17 -40.19 31.50 34.68
N ILE A 18 -39.05 30.83 34.51
CA ILE A 18 -38.66 30.30 33.20
C ILE A 18 -38.29 28.83 33.40
N VAL A 19 -39.31 27.98 33.31
CA VAL A 19 -39.15 26.55 33.06
C VAL A 19 -39.61 26.36 31.62
N VAL A 20 -38.90 25.50 30.89
CA VAL A 20 -39.11 25.04 29.50
C VAL A 20 -38.32 25.81 28.44
N MET A 21 -37.46 25.07 27.71
CA MET A 21 -36.44 25.47 26.71
C MET A 21 -35.14 25.99 27.34
N VAL A 22 -34.04 25.25 27.48
CA VAL A 22 -33.38 24.36 26.53
C VAL A 22 -32.68 23.26 27.32
N LEU A 23 -33.24 22.06 27.25
CA LEU A 23 -32.68 20.83 27.79
C LEU A 23 -32.43 19.94 26.58
N PHE A 24 -31.47 20.32 25.71
CA PHE A 24 -31.00 19.49 24.60
C PHE A 24 -29.63 19.98 24.14
N ALA A 25 -28.71 19.01 23.95
CA ALA A 25 -27.36 19.13 23.41
C ALA A 25 -26.22 19.55 24.36
N VAL A 26 -26.05 18.81 25.46
CA VAL A 26 -24.70 18.48 25.95
C VAL A 26 -24.50 16.98 25.79
N VAL A 27 -24.31 16.57 24.53
CA VAL A 27 -23.65 15.31 24.19
C VAL A 27 -22.45 15.74 23.37
N LEU A 28 -21.39 16.16 24.08
CA LEU A 28 -20.07 16.28 23.48
C LEU A 28 -19.52 14.85 23.44
N SER A 29 -19.89 14.13 22.39
CA SER A 29 -19.32 12.84 22.05
C SER A 29 -17.80 13.01 21.97
N ALA A 30 -17.09 12.22 22.78
CA ALA A 30 -15.70 11.90 22.54
C ALA A 30 -15.62 11.19 21.19
N VAL A 31 -15.46 11.96 20.11
CA VAL A 31 -15.05 11.43 18.82
C VAL A 31 -13.58 11.04 18.96
N PRO A 32 -13.21 9.74 18.85
CA PRO A 32 -11.81 9.40 18.68
C PRO A 32 -11.34 10.07 17.39
N PHE A 33 -10.38 10.99 17.52
CA PHE A 33 -9.59 11.48 16.40
C PHE A 33 -8.86 10.28 15.80
N HIS A 34 -9.48 9.60 14.83
CA HIS A 34 -8.73 8.75 13.93
C HIS A 34 -7.96 9.70 13.03
N ALA A 35 -6.66 9.84 13.28
CA ALA A 35 -5.78 10.55 12.37
C ALA A 35 -5.89 9.86 11.00
N ALA A 36 -6.45 10.57 10.02
CA ALA A 36 -6.49 10.10 8.66
C ALA A 36 -5.06 10.11 8.12
N PHE A 37 -4.36 8.97 8.23
CA PHE A 37 -3.12 8.70 7.51
C PHE A 37 -3.44 8.35 6.05
N ALA A 38 -4.16 9.23 5.36
CA ALA A 38 -4.39 9.09 3.93
C ALA A 38 -3.41 10.01 3.21
N LYS A 39 -2.46 9.40 2.47
CA LYS A 39 -1.48 10.01 1.51
C LYS A 39 0.00 10.05 1.94
N THR A 40 0.40 9.54 3.11
CA THR A 40 1.82 9.51 3.52
C THR A 40 2.60 8.27 3.04
N ALA A 41 1.89 7.20 2.67
CA ALA A 41 2.40 5.90 2.24
C ALA A 41 3.50 5.98 1.16
N GLN A 42 3.23 6.62 0.02
CA GLN A 42 4.21 6.77 -1.07
C GLN A 42 5.38 7.70 -0.71
N SER A 43 5.19 8.58 0.27
CA SER A 43 6.15 9.66 0.54
C SER A 43 7.34 9.25 1.42
N PHE A 44 7.18 8.21 2.25
CA PHE A 44 8.26 7.78 3.15
C PHE A 44 9.18 6.72 2.52
N LEU A 45 8.70 5.98 1.53
CA LEU A 45 9.48 4.96 0.81
C LEU A 45 10.54 5.56 -0.12
N GLY A 46 10.37 6.81 -0.57
CA GLY A 46 11.36 7.44 -1.46
C GLY A 46 11.51 6.67 -2.77
N SER A 47 12.74 6.47 -3.24
CA SER A 47 13.01 5.76 -4.48
C SER A 47 12.88 4.24 -4.38
N VAL A 48 12.66 3.66 -3.18
CA VAL A 48 12.44 2.19 -3.09
C VAL A 48 11.07 1.78 -3.63
N SER A 49 10.11 2.71 -3.73
CA SER A 49 8.76 2.40 -4.21
C SER A 49 8.70 1.97 -5.69
N SER A 50 9.80 2.09 -6.45
CA SER A 50 9.90 1.57 -7.82
C SER A 50 10.41 0.12 -7.87
N PHE A 51 10.84 -0.45 -6.73
CA PHE A 51 11.39 -1.79 -6.66
C PHE A 51 10.37 -2.77 -6.08
N THR A 52 10.12 -3.86 -6.82
CA THR A 52 9.38 -5.01 -6.31
C THR A 52 10.23 -5.85 -5.38
N VAL A 53 11.53 -5.98 -5.68
CA VAL A 53 12.47 -6.74 -4.86
C VAL A 53 13.75 -5.95 -4.67
N LEU A 54 14.17 -5.75 -3.42
CA LEU A 54 15.45 -5.14 -3.10
C LEU A 54 16.13 -5.90 -1.96
N ALA A 55 17.39 -6.26 -2.15
CA ALA A 55 18.16 -7.02 -1.17
C ALA A 55 19.52 -6.37 -0.85
N GLY A 56 20.00 -6.57 0.38
CA GLY A 56 21.32 -6.14 0.81
C GLY A 56 22.47 -6.95 0.22
N THR A 57 22.31 -8.28 0.14
CA THR A 57 23.43 -9.18 -0.20
C THR A 57 23.25 -9.84 -1.56
N ALA A 58 22.09 -10.45 -1.80
CA ALA A 58 21.80 -11.14 -3.04
C ALA A 58 20.29 -11.32 -3.26
N VAL A 59 19.89 -11.44 -4.52
CA VAL A 59 18.58 -11.97 -4.92
C VAL A 59 18.78 -13.32 -5.60
N THR A 60 18.04 -14.33 -5.16
CA THR A 60 17.96 -15.63 -5.84
C THR A 60 16.52 -15.87 -6.27
N CYS A 61 16.31 -16.06 -7.56
CA CYS A 61 15.01 -16.30 -8.16
C CYS A 61 15.01 -17.61 -8.95
N THR A 62 14.19 -18.56 -8.51
CA THR A 62 14.10 -19.90 -9.11
C THR A 62 12.66 -20.22 -9.47
N ASP A 63 12.40 -20.62 -10.72
CA ASP A 63 11.08 -21.03 -11.21
C ASP A 63 9.95 -20.04 -10.83
N SER A 64 10.24 -18.73 -10.81
CA SER A 64 9.35 -17.69 -10.30
C SER A 64 9.09 -16.60 -11.34
N LEU A 65 7.99 -15.85 -11.16
CA LEU A 65 7.65 -14.67 -11.95
C LEU A 65 7.69 -13.43 -11.06
N VAL A 66 8.45 -12.42 -11.45
CA VAL A 66 8.54 -11.14 -10.75
C VAL A 66 8.11 -10.01 -11.68
N THR A 67 7.13 -9.23 -11.24
CA THR A 67 6.63 -8.06 -11.98
C THR A 67 7.08 -6.77 -11.31
N GLY A 68 7.97 -6.04 -11.99
CA GLY A 68 8.62 -4.80 -11.53
C GLY A 68 10.13 -4.98 -11.25
N ASP A 69 10.77 -3.92 -10.79
CA ASP A 69 12.24 -3.83 -10.77
C ASP A 69 12.84 -4.63 -9.60
N VAL A 70 14.04 -5.17 -9.85
CA VAL A 70 14.77 -6.01 -8.88
C VAL A 70 16.16 -5.43 -8.67
N GLY A 71 16.54 -5.19 -7.42
CA GLY A 71 17.81 -4.57 -7.08
C GLY A 71 18.60 -5.31 -6.00
N VAL A 72 19.92 -5.12 -6.01
CA VAL A 72 20.79 -5.49 -4.89
C VAL A 72 21.78 -4.37 -4.62
N TRP A 73 21.92 -4.00 -3.35
CA TRP A 73 22.98 -3.14 -2.85
C TRP A 73 23.13 -3.34 -1.33
N PRO A 74 24.33 -3.38 -0.72
CA PRO A 74 25.67 -3.20 -1.31
C PRO A 74 26.23 -4.41 -2.05
N GLY A 75 25.53 -5.55 -2.04
CA GLY A 75 25.86 -6.67 -2.92
C GLY A 75 25.60 -6.35 -4.39
N ALA A 76 25.85 -7.33 -5.25
CA ALA A 76 25.52 -7.25 -6.68
C ALA A 76 25.02 -8.58 -7.25
N ALA A 77 24.83 -9.61 -6.41
CA ALA A 77 24.51 -10.95 -6.87
C ALA A 77 23.00 -11.09 -7.12
N ILE A 78 22.62 -11.29 -8.38
CA ILE A 78 21.25 -11.62 -8.78
C ILE A 78 21.30 -12.90 -9.60
N THR A 79 20.79 -13.99 -9.04
CA THR A 79 20.77 -15.31 -9.68
C THR A 79 19.36 -15.62 -10.17
N GLN A 80 19.23 -15.96 -11.46
CA GLN A 80 17.95 -16.31 -12.08
C GLN A 80 18.05 -17.74 -12.66
N THR A 81 17.19 -18.64 -12.19
CA THR A 81 17.09 -20.03 -12.67
C THR A 81 15.65 -20.28 -13.11
N ASN A 82 15.38 -20.32 -14.41
CA ASN A 82 14.01 -20.35 -14.97
C ASN A 82 13.07 -19.27 -14.38
N CYS A 83 13.64 -18.14 -13.97
CA CYS A 83 12.91 -17.02 -13.42
C CYS A 83 12.66 -15.98 -14.51
N THR A 84 11.48 -15.36 -14.50
CA THR A 84 11.14 -14.24 -15.37
C THR A 84 10.98 -12.97 -14.54
N ILE A 85 11.75 -11.93 -14.86
CA ILE A 85 11.63 -10.59 -14.28
C ILE A 85 11.17 -9.65 -15.39
N SER A 86 10.00 -9.02 -15.25
CA SER A 86 9.45 -8.11 -16.27
C SER A 86 9.87 -6.64 -16.11
N GLY A 87 10.51 -6.29 -14.98
CA GLY A 87 11.16 -4.99 -14.76
C GLY A 87 12.66 -4.99 -15.04
N THR A 88 13.32 -3.91 -14.63
CA THR A 88 14.76 -3.69 -14.75
C THR A 88 15.51 -4.37 -13.61
N VAL A 89 16.66 -4.96 -13.92
CA VAL A 89 17.55 -5.59 -12.94
C VAL A 89 18.71 -4.64 -12.62
N HIS A 90 18.77 -4.19 -11.37
CA HIS A 90 19.77 -3.26 -10.83
C HIS A 90 20.77 -3.99 -9.92
N ALA A 91 21.78 -4.60 -10.52
CA ALA A 91 22.82 -5.36 -9.81
C ALA A 91 23.97 -4.45 -9.34
N GLY A 92 23.88 -3.90 -8.13
CA GLY A 92 24.97 -3.12 -7.52
C GLY A 92 25.19 -1.73 -8.14
N ASP A 93 24.18 -1.16 -8.80
CA ASP A 93 24.29 0.14 -9.46
C ASP A 93 23.88 1.32 -8.55
N GLY A 94 23.98 2.54 -9.09
CA GLY A 94 23.64 3.76 -8.35
C GLY A 94 22.15 3.90 -8.02
N ILE A 95 21.26 3.28 -8.80
CA ILE A 95 19.82 3.32 -8.58
C ILE A 95 19.46 2.38 -7.43
N ALA A 96 19.94 1.14 -7.46
CA ALA A 96 19.82 0.19 -6.34
C ALA A 96 20.44 0.74 -5.06
N LYS A 97 21.58 1.46 -5.16
CA LYS A 97 22.18 2.14 -4.01
C LYS A 97 21.24 3.15 -3.37
N GLN A 98 20.65 4.06 -4.16
CA GLN A 98 19.77 5.08 -3.61
C GLN A 98 18.50 4.43 -3.02
N ALA A 99 17.91 3.48 -3.74
CA ALA A 99 16.75 2.73 -3.25
C ALA A 99 17.03 2.00 -1.94
N TYR A 100 18.23 1.43 -1.77
CA TYR A 100 18.59 0.75 -0.54
C TYR A 100 18.79 1.71 0.63
N LEU A 101 19.35 2.90 0.40
CA LEU A 101 19.44 3.93 1.44
C LEU A 101 18.05 4.42 1.87
N ASP A 102 17.15 4.62 0.91
CA ASP A 102 15.76 5.01 1.18
C ASP A 102 15.00 3.89 1.91
N PHE A 103 15.24 2.62 1.56
CA PHE A 103 14.75 1.46 2.32
C PHE A 103 15.20 1.47 3.78
N LEU A 104 16.48 1.72 4.06
CA LEU A 104 16.98 1.81 5.44
C LEU A 104 16.29 2.95 6.20
N GLY A 105 16.13 4.12 5.56
CA GLY A 105 15.40 5.24 6.15
C GLY A 105 13.93 4.91 6.44
N ALA A 106 13.26 4.21 5.53
CA ALA A 106 11.89 3.75 5.71
C ALA A 106 11.76 2.69 6.84
N TYR A 107 12.71 1.77 6.91
CA TYR A 107 12.79 0.76 7.98
C TYR A 107 12.93 1.42 9.36
N ASP A 108 13.86 2.38 9.49
CA ASP A 108 14.07 3.12 10.74
C ASP A 108 12.86 3.98 11.10
N ALA A 109 12.20 4.60 10.12
CA ALA A 109 10.98 5.38 10.35
C ALA A 109 9.83 4.52 10.88
N LEU A 110 9.58 3.35 10.28
CA LEU A 110 8.53 2.44 10.73
C LEU A 110 8.83 1.83 12.10
N ALA A 111 10.11 1.62 12.44
CA ALA A 111 10.50 1.17 13.78
C ALA A 111 10.05 2.16 14.88
N LEU A 112 10.01 3.46 14.57
CA LEU A 112 9.61 4.52 15.50
C LEU A 112 8.09 4.74 15.60
N THR A 113 7.29 4.15 14.72
CA THR A 113 5.83 4.30 14.74
C THR A 113 5.24 3.69 16.02
N GLN A 114 4.36 4.43 16.70
CA GLN A 114 3.70 3.96 17.92
C GLN A 114 2.67 2.87 17.61
N CYS A 115 2.59 1.84 18.46
CA CYS A 115 1.60 0.78 18.37
C CYS A 115 0.22 1.29 18.82
N ASP A 116 -0.82 1.03 18.03
CA ASP A 116 -2.21 1.20 18.44
C ASP A 116 -2.71 -0.05 19.18
N TYR A 117 -2.27 -1.23 18.71
CA TYR A 117 -2.72 -2.53 19.20
C TYR A 117 -1.54 -3.50 19.39
N ILE A 118 -1.63 -4.33 20.42
CA ILE A 118 -0.68 -5.43 20.66
C ILE A 118 -1.39 -6.76 20.35
N LEU A 119 -0.77 -7.59 19.52
CA LEU A 119 -1.25 -8.90 19.08
C LEU A 119 -0.33 -10.01 19.62
N SER A 120 -0.87 -11.23 19.71
CA SER A 120 -0.14 -12.41 20.23
C SER A 120 0.81 -13.07 19.22
N GLY A 121 0.70 -12.74 17.93
CA GLY A 121 1.56 -13.25 16.84
C GLY A 121 0.94 -14.28 15.91
N ASN A 122 -0.24 -14.83 16.22
CA ASN A 122 -1.04 -15.57 15.23
C ASN A 122 -2.10 -14.63 14.66
N LEU A 123 -2.13 -14.49 13.33
CA LEU A 123 -3.01 -13.55 12.63
C LEU A 123 -4.23 -14.25 11.98
N ALA A 124 -4.33 -15.57 12.10
CA ALA A 124 -5.44 -16.33 11.55
C ALA A 124 -6.79 -15.94 12.15
N GLY A 125 -7.77 -15.69 11.28
CA GLY A 125 -9.16 -15.38 11.65
C GLY A 125 -9.38 -13.96 12.15
N LEU A 126 -8.34 -13.11 12.13
CA LEU A 126 -8.50 -11.71 12.53
C LEU A 126 -9.09 -10.88 11.39
N THR A 127 -9.99 -9.95 11.75
CA THR A 127 -10.43 -8.86 10.88
C THR A 127 -9.97 -7.55 11.50
N LEU A 128 -9.09 -6.85 10.80
CA LEU A 128 -8.42 -5.65 11.32
C LEU A 128 -8.81 -4.42 10.51
N THR A 129 -9.24 -3.39 11.22
CA THR A 129 -9.44 -2.04 10.68
C THR A 129 -8.09 -1.34 10.46
N PRO A 130 -8.03 -0.17 9.84
CA PRO A 130 -6.77 0.55 9.65
C PRO A 130 -6.10 0.88 10.99
N GLY A 131 -4.77 0.77 11.06
CA GLY A 131 -4.01 1.03 12.29
C GLY A 131 -2.64 0.37 12.35
N VAL A 132 -1.95 0.57 13.48
CA VAL A 132 -0.62 0.02 13.77
C VAL A 132 -0.71 -1.15 14.76
N TYR A 133 -0.35 -2.34 14.29
CA TYR A 133 -0.43 -3.60 15.01
C TYR A 133 0.98 -4.11 15.34
N CYS A 134 1.26 -4.33 16.62
CA CYS A 134 2.56 -4.80 17.08
C CYS A 134 2.48 -6.22 17.63
N VAL A 135 3.48 -7.03 17.29
CA VAL A 135 3.74 -8.35 17.87
C VAL A 135 5.11 -8.28 18.52
N ASP A 136 5.18 -8.53 19.83
CA ASP A 136 6.43 -8.36 20.59
C ASP A 136 7.52 -9.33 20.15
N ALA A 137 7.16 -10.56 19.80
CA ALA A 137 8.07 -11.61 19.37
C ALA A 137 7.82 -11.99 17.91
N ALA A 138 8.07 -13.24 17.54
CA ALA A 138 7.77 -13.77 16.23
C ALA A 138 6.26 -13.85 15.96
N SER A 139 5.87 -13.61 14.71
CA SER A 139 4.52 -13.83 14.21
C SER A 139 4.53 -15.10 13.35
N THR A 140 3.78 -16.11 13.74
CA THR A 140 3.66 -17.37 13.00
C THR A 140 2.19 -17.67 12.75
N THR A 141 1.83 -17.74 11.46
CA THR A 141 0.47 -18.09 11.04
C THR A 141 0.53 -19.28 10.09
N THR A 142 -0.27 -20.30 10.38
CA THR A 142 -0.39 -21.50 9.55
C THR A 142 -1.86 -21.78 9.30
N ASP A 143 -2.22 -22.06 8.04
CA ASP A 143 -3.59 -22.38 7.62
C ASP A 143 -4.62 -21.36 8.11
N GLY A 144 -4.49 -20.11 7.65
CA GLY A 144 -5.32 -19.03 8.16
C GLY A 144 -5.46 -17.84 7.23
N THR A 145 -6.51 -17.08 7.47
CA THR A 145 -6.79 -15.83 6.74
C THR A 145 -6.77 -14.65 7.69
N LEU A 146 -6.03 -13.60 7.32
CA LEU A 146 -6.11 -12.26 7.91
C LEU A 146 -6.92 -11.37 6.95
N THR A 147 -7.97 -10.74 7.46
CA THR A 147 -8.80 -9.80 6.70
C THR A 147 -8.50 -8.37 7.11
N LEU A 148 -8.11 -7.53 6.16
CA LEU A 148 -7.95 -6.09 6.36
C LEU A 148 -9.19 -5.38 5.82
N SER A 149 -9.93 -4.71 6.71
CA SER A 149 -11.21 -4.09 6.38
C SER A 149 -11.08 -2.57 6.36
N GLY A 150 -11.12 -1.97 5.17
CA GLY A 150 -10.96 -0.54 4.99
C GLY A 150 -11.01 -0.11 3.52
N SER A 151 -10.87 1.18 3.29
CA SER A 151 -10.91 1.83 1.97
C SER A 151 -9.53 1.87 1.32
N SER A 152 -9.49 2.25 0.04
CA SER A 152 -8.25 2.38 -0.75
C SER A 152 -7.30 3.47 -0.26
N THR A 153 -7.73 4.33 0.68
CA THR A 153 -6.90 5.36 1.30
C THR A 153 -6.39 4.98 2.69
N ASP A 154 -6.89 3.87 3.23
CA ASP A 154 -6.55 3.43 4.57
C ASP A 154 -5.23 2.64 4.59
N THR A 155 -4.55 2.66 5.73
CA THR A 155 -3.21 2.10 5.91
C THR A 155 -3.15 1.13 7.08
N TRP A 156 -2.40 0.05 6.92
CA TRP A 156 -2.10 -0.94 7.96
C TRP A 156 -0.60 -1.06 8.13
N ILE A 157 -0.13 -1.01 9.37
CA ILE A 157 1.28 -1.21 9.71
C ILE A 157 1.37 -2.36 10.71
N PHE A 158 2.06 -3.43 10.32
CA PHE A 158 2.39 -4.55 11.18
C PHE A 158 3.86 -4.45 11.60
N LYS A 159 4.12 -4.41 12.91
CA LYS A 159 5.47 -4.41 13.48
C LYS A 159 5.71 -5.72 14.21
N ILE A 160 6.57 -6.57 13.67
CA ILE A 160 6.87 -7.89 14.21
C ILE A 160 8.24 -7.89 14.88
N GLY A 161 8.32 -8.41 16.11
CA GLY A 161 9.55 -8.44 16.88
C GLY A 161 9.84 -7.14 17.62
N THR A 162 8.82 -6.42 18.12
CA THR A 162 9.00 -5.13 18.81
C THR A 162 9.79 -5.22 20.12
N SER A 163 10.03 -6.43 20.65
CA SER A 163 10.95 -6.68 21.77
C SER A 163 12.43 -6.79 21.37
N GLY A 164 12.74 -6.67 20.08
CA GLY A 164 14.10 -6.68 19.53
C GLY A 164 14.40 -7.89 18.63
N THR A 165 13.62 -8.97 18.74
CA THR A 165 13.74 -10.17 17.90
C THR A 165 12.36 -10.69 17.52
N GLY A 166 12.19 -11.12 16.27
CA GLY A 166 10.94 -11.72 15.80
C GLY A 166 10.91 -11.85 14.29
N ALA A 167 10.78 -13.09 13.82
CA ALA A 167 10.53 -13.40 12.42
C ALA A 167 9.03 -13.38 12.10
N LEU A 168 8.72 -13.11 10.83
CA LEU A 168 7.39 -13.32 10.26
C LEU A 168 7.39 -14.65 9.50
N THR A 169 6.53 -15.59 9.90
CA THR A 169 6.38 -16.89 9.23
C THR A 169 4.93 -17.12 8.84
N GLY A 170 4.69 -17.28 7.54
CA GLY A 170 3.39 -17.64 6.97
C GLY A 170 3.49 -18.95 6.21
N THR A 171 2.64 -19.92 6.55
CA THR A 171 2.49 -21.18 5.80
C THR A 171 1.03 -21.37 5.46
N ASN A 172 0.68 -21.41 4.17
CA ASN A 172 -0.73 -21.36 3.75
C ASN A 172 -1.48 -20.20 4.45
N PHE A 173 -0.81 -19.04 4.52
CA PHE A 173 -1.32 -17.83 5.13
C PHE A 173 -1.86 -16.90 4.05
N SER A 174 -3.14 -16.53 4.15
CA SER A 174 -3.79 -15.62 3.22
C SER A 174 -4.05 -14.27 3.88
N VAL A 175 -3.53 -13.20 3.30
CA VAL A 175 -3.94 -11.83 3.62
C VAL A 175 -4.93 -11.41 2.53
N ILE A 176 -6.11 -10.97 2.94
CA ILE A 176 -7.17 -10.49 2.05
C ILE A 176 -7.66 -9.12 2.49
N MET A 177 -8.30 -8.40 1.58
CA MET A 177 -8.90 -7.11 1.89
C MET A 177 -10.38 -7.08 1.58
N GLU A 178 -11.10 -6.32 2.40
CA GLU A 178 -12.52 -6.02 2.24
C GLU A 178 -12.71 -4.50 2.29
N GLY A 179 -13.76 -4.00 1.65
CA GLY A 179 -14.07 -2.56 1.65
C GLY A 179 -13.32 -1.72 0.60
N GLY A 180 -12.54 -2.37 -0.29
CA GLY A 180 -11.81 -1.71 -1.36
C GLY A 180 -10.41 -1.23 -0.97
N GLY A 181 -9.81 -1.83 0.06
CA GLY A 181 -8.41 -1.61 0.42
C GLY A 181 -7.44 -1.86 -0.75
N GLU A 182 -6.26 -1.25 -0.67
CA GLU A 182 -5.17 -1.35 -1.65
C GLU A 182 -3.99 -2.10 -1.03
N PRO A 183 -3.43 -3.18 -1.65
CA PRO A 183 -2.34 -3.95 -1.03
C PRO A 183 -1.15 -3.07 -0.65
N CYS A 184 -0.92 -2.02 -1.44
CA CYS A 184 0.21 -1.12 -1.30
C CYS A 184 0.13 -0.13 -0.14
N ASN A 185 -0.98 -0.10 0.58
CA ASN A 185 -1.08 0.61 1.86
C ASN A 185 -0.87 -0.32 3.07
N VAL A 186 -0.38 -1.54 2.85
CA VAL A 186 -0.07 -2.50 3.92
C VAL A 186 1.44 -2.60 4.07
N TYR A 187 1.94 -2.38 5.28
CA TYR A 187 3.37 -2.39 5.60
C TYR A 187 3.69 -3.40 6.69
N TRP A 188 4.76 -4.16 6.49
CA TRP A 188 5.23 -5.17 7.42
C TRP A 188 6.68 -4.87 7.81
N TRP A 189 6.87 -4.20 8.95
CA TRP A 189 8.18 -4.06 9.57
C TRP A 189 8.51 -5.33 10.35
N VAL A 190 9.62 -5.97 10.04
CA VAL A 190 10.03 -7.23 10.66
C VAL A 190 11.45 -7.06 11.22
N ALA A 191 11.61 -7.30 12.52
CA ALA A 191 12.91 -7.20 13.19
C ALA A 191 13.94 -8.18 12.60
N GLU A 192 13.51 -9.39 12.26
CA GLU A 192 14.36 -10.43 11.68
C GLU A 192 13.95 -10.78 10.24
N ALA A 193 13.87 -12.08 9.93
CA ALA A 193 13.55 -12.60 8.61
C ALA A 193 12.04 -12.74 8.39
N ALA A 194 11.62 -12.71 7.12
CA ALA A 194 10.28 -13.09 6.72
C ALA A 194 10.32 -14.36 5.87
N THR A 195 9.48 -15.35 6.19
CA THR A 195 9.34 -16.61 5.46
C THR A 195 7.89 -16.84 5.09
N LEU A 196 7.61 -16.94 3.80
CA LEU A 196 6.28 -17.22 3.27
C LEU A 196 6.34 -18.51 2.46
N THR A 197 5.44 -19.44 2.77
CA THR A 197 5.30 -20.72 2.06
C THR A 197 3.84 -20.93 1.69
N ASP A 198 3.54 -21.24 0.43
CA ASP A 198 2.18 -21.50 -0.07
C ASP A 198 1.16 -20.40 0.30
N SER A 199 1.62 -19.16 0.43
CA SER A 199 0.83 -18.05 0.99
C SER A 199 0.30 -17.12 -0.11
N HIS A 200 -0.82 -16.47 0.16
CA HIS A 200 -1.33 -15.34 -0.63
C HIS A 200 -1.11 -14.08 0.21
N PHE A 201 -0.05 -13.35 -0.05
CA PHE A 201 0.41 -12.29 0.85
C PHE A 201 0.27 -10.91 0.19
N LEU A 202 -0.07 -9.89 0.97
CA LEU A 202 -0.31 -8.53 0.50
C LEU A 202 0.56 -7.54 1.27
N GLY A 203 1.14 -6.56 0.57
CA GLY A 203 1.82 -5.41 1.17
C GLY A 203 3.34 -5.41 1.03
N THR A 204 3.96 -4.35 1.54
CA THR A 204 5.42 -4.17 1.49
C THR A 204 6.06 -4.73 2.75
N ILE A 205 6.98 -5.69 2.59
CA ILE A 205 7.78 -6.23 3.69
C ILE A 205 9.11 -5.48 3.77
N LEU A 206 9.40 -4.93 4.95
CA LEU A 206 10.68 -4.34 5.32
C LEU A 206 11.32 -5.22 6.40
N ALA A 207 12.24 -6.09 5.99
CA ALA A 207 12.85 -7.09 6.87
C ALA A 207 14.29 -6.72 7.29
N GLY A 208 14.56 -6.82 8.59
CA GLY A 208 15.89 -6.61 9.17
C GLY A 208 16.89 -7.73 8.84
N ALA A 209 16.42 -8.85 8.29
CA ALA A 209 17.24 -9.93 7.79
C ALA A 209 16.82 -10.37 6.38
N ALA A 210 16.73 -11.68 6.12
CA ALA A 210 16.41 -12.24 4.81
C ALA A 210 14.89 -12.38 4.60
N ILE A 211 14.46 -12.36 3.33
CA ILE A 211 13.09 -12.71 2.93
C ILE A 211 13.16 -13.99 2.09
N THR A 212 12.33 -14.99 2.44
CA THR A 212 12.18 -16.23 1.68
C THR A 212 10.73 -16.42 1.28
N ILE A 213 10.46 -16.59 -0.02
CA ILE A 213 9.13 -16.82 -0.57
C ILE A 213 9.16 -18.13 -1.35
N THR A 214 8.37 -19.10 -0.91
CA THR A 214 8.29 -20.43 -1.51
C THR A 214 6.86 -20.70 -1.96
N ARG A 215 6.64 -20.70 -3.26
CA ARG A 215 5.30 -20.82 -3.88
C ARG A 215 4.34 -19.71 -3.43
N GLY A 216 3.11 -19.78 -3.94
CA GLY A 216 2.08 -18.80 -3.63
C GLY A 216 2.22 -17.50 -4.43
N THR A 217 1.43 -16.50 -4.02
CA THR A 217 1.38 -15.18 -4.64
C THR A 217 1.71 -14.11 -3.62
N PHE A 218 2.42 -13.07 -4.06
CA PHE A 218 2.79 -11.94 -3.23
C PHE A 218 2.55 -10.65 -4.01
N ASP A 219 1.55 -9.88 -3.60
CA ASP A 219 1.24 -8.57 -4.19
C ASP A 219 1.76 -7.46 -3.27
N GLY A 220 2.94 -6.97 -3.60
CA GLY A 220 3.68 -5.97 -2.85
C GLY A 220 5.19 -6.08 -3.07
N ASP A 221 5.96 -5.38 -2.24
CA ASP A 221 7.40 -5.24 -2.40
C ASP A 221 8.17 -6.00 -1.29
N ALA A 222 9.20 -6.76 -1.66
CA ALA A 222 10.08 -7.49 -0.76
C ALA A 222 11.40 -6.73 -0.57
N LEU A 223 11.55 -6.06 0.57
CA LEU A 223 12.71 -5.23 0.90
C LEU A 223 13.48 -5.85 2.09
N ALA A 224 14.68 -6.34 1.84
CA ALA A 224 15.46 -7.11 2.82
C ALA A 224 16.84 -6.50 3.07
N MET A 225 17.24 -6.37 4.34
CA MET A 225 18.62 -6.00 4.67
C MET A 225 19.64 -7.09 4.29
N ALA A 226 19.21 -8.35 4.19
CA ALA A 226 20.06 -9.47 3.76
C ALA A 226 19.67 -9.96 2.36
N ALA A 227 19.46 -11.27 2.17
CA ALA A 227 19.10 -11.84 0.87
C ALA A 227 17.59 -11.93 0.69
N VAL A 228 17.14 -11.85 -0.57
CA VAL A 228 15.78 -12.28 -0.96
C VAL A 228 15.88 -13.55 -1.78
N THR A 229 15.13 -14.58 -1.39
CA THR A 229 15.07 -15.87 -2.11
C THR A 229 13.63 -16.17 -2.49
N MET A 230 13.38 -16.42 -3.77
CA MET A 230 12.07 -16.75 -4.32
C MET A 230 12.15 -18.07 -5.07
N THR A 231 11.24 -19.00 -4.78
CA THR A 231 11.18 -20.32 -5.43
C THR A 231 9.74 -20.68 -5.75
N GLY A 232 9.40 -20.87 -7.03
CA GLY A 232 8.05 -21.24 -7.46
C GLY A 232 6.96 -20.19 -7.21
N ALA A 233 7.32 -18.93 -6.98
CA ALA A 233 6.40 -17.87 -6.54
C ALA A 233 6.04 -16.89 -7.66
N THR A 234 4.88 -16.23 -7.52
CA THR A 234 4.50 -15.08 -8.36
C THR A 234 4.50 -13.82 -7.50
N VAL A 235 5.36 -12.87 -7.83
CA VAL A 235 5.52 -11.61 -7.09
C VAL A 235 5.16 -10.43 -7.98
N THR A 236 4.23 -9.61 -7.54
CA THR A 236 3.76 -8.41 -8.27
C THR A 236 3.99 -7.18 -7.41
N GLY A 237 4.89 -6.29 -7.85
CA GLY A 237 5.22 -5.09 -7.10
C GLY A 237 4.11 -4.05 -7.06
N CYS A 238 4.20 -3.18 -6.08
CA CYS A 238 3.16 -2.20 -5.80
C CYS A 238 2.95 -1.15 -6.87
N GLU A 239 4.02 -0.78 -7.58
CA GLU A 239 3.91 0.12 -8.72
C GLU A 239 3.04 -0.47 -9.86
N GLN A 240 2.91 -1.80 -9.91
CA GLN A 240 2.22 -2.54 -10.94
C GLN A 240 0.87 -3.10 -10.46
N ALA A 241 0.68 -3.30 -9.14
CA ALA A 241 -0.57 -3.81 -8.55
C ALA A 241 -1.78 -2.88 -8.78
N GLY A 242 -1.56 -1.55 -8.84
CA GLY A 242 -2.59 -0.56 -9.16
C GLY A 242 -2.63 -0.11 -10.62
N LYS A 243 -1.62 -0.48 -11.42
CA LYS A 243 -1.62 -0.26 -12.87
C LYS A 243 -2.24 -1.51 -13.49
N GLN A 244 -3.55 -1.50 -13.72
CA GLN A 244 -4.15 -2.32 -14.76
C GLN A 244 -3.26 -2.17 -16.00
N VAL A 245 -2.47 -3.21 -16.31
CA VAL A 245 -1.73 -3.28 -17.55
C VAL A 245 -2.80 -3.20 -18.62
N LYS A 246 -3.03 -2.01 -19.18
CA LYS A 246 -3.74 -1.92 -20.45
C LYS A 246 -2.90 -2.76 -21.39
N SER A 247 -3.41 -3.95 -21.69
CA SER A 247 -2.91 -4.78 -22.77
C SER A 247 -2.63 -3.85 -23.93
N ARG A 248 -1.40 -3.84 -24.45
CA ARG A 248 -0.99 -2.96 -25.54
C ARG A 248 -2.11 -2.98 -26.58
N CYS A 249 -2.84 -1.86 -26.73
CA CYS A 249 -4.03 -1.85 -27.59
C CYS A 249 -3.54 -2.24 -29.00
N ASN A 250 -4.13 -3.29 -29.58
CA ASN A 250 -3.82 -3.71 -30.94
C ASN A 250 -4.21 -2.55 -31.87
N GLN A 251 -3.23 -1.94 -32.54
CA GLN A 251 -3.42 -0.83 -33.48
C GLN A 251 -4.06 -1.33 -34.79
N GLY A 252 -5.25 -1.94 -34.70
CA GLY A 252 -5.93 -2.56 -35.82
C GLY A 252 -7.45 -2.56 -35.63
N VAL A 253 -8.09 -1.57 -36.26
CA VAL A 253 -9.51 -1.46 -36.66
C VAL A 253 -10.59 -1.83 -35.63
N GLY A 254 -11.28 -0.81 -35.13
CA GLY A 254 -12.69 -0.91 -34.72
C GLY A 254 -12.93 -0.82 -33.22
N ASN A 255 -13.47 0.33 -32.79
CA ASN A 255 -13.80 0.65 -31.40
C ASN A 255 -14.96 -0.19 -30.86
N GLY A 256 -14.66 -1.14 -29.96
CA GLY A 256 -15.50 -1.44 -28.79
C GLY A 256 -15.14 -0.48 -27.65
N PRO A 257 -15.97 -0.34 -26.59
CA PRO A 257 -15.86 0.76 -25.64
C PRO A 257 -14.61 0.62 -24.76
N GLU A 258 -13.54 1.33 -25.10
CA GLU A 258 -12.25 1.21 -24.42
C GLU A 258 -11.63 2.60 -24.23
N ASN A 259 -11.21 2.89 -23.00
CA ASN A 259 -10.42 4.05 -22.60
C ASN A 259 -8.96 3.97 -23.15
N CYS A 260 -8.76 3.67 -24.44
CA CYS A 260 -7.46 3.61 -25.13
C CYS A 260 -7.31 4.81 -26.08
N ASP A 261 -6.76 5.94 -25.63
CA ASP A 261 -6.13 6.91 -26.53
C ASP A 261 -4.89 7.52 -25.86
N PRO A 262 -3.66 7.16 -26.29
CA PRO A 262 -2.50 7.99 -26.05
C PRO A 262 -2.44 9.02 -27.19
N GLY A 263 -3.21 10.10 -27.05
CA GLY A 263 -3.43 11.12 -28.08
C GLY A 263 -2.15 11.69 -28.69
N ASN A 264 -1.64 11.02 -29.73
CA ASN A 264 -0.53 11.49 -30.55
C ASN A 264 -0.49 10.83 -31.94
N SER A 265 -1.63 10.40 -32.47
CA SER A 265 -1.74 9.73 -33.77
C SER A 265 -1.62 10.67 -34.99
N ASN A 266 -1.43 11.98 -34.79
CA ASN A 266 -1.37 12.92 -35.90
C ASN A 266 0.03 13.24 -36.45
N GLN A 267 1.11 12.58 -35.99
CA GLN A 267 2.49 12.84 -36.43
C GLN A 267 2.87 14.34 -36.48
N GLY A 268 2.25 15.19 -35.66
CA GLY A 268 2.47 16.63 -35.63
C GLY A 268 1.72 17.46 -36.69
N ASP A 269 0.74 16.88 -37.39
CA ASP A 269 -0.11 17.59 -38.36
C ASP A 269 -1.55 17.77 -37.82
N PRO A 270 -1.97 18.99 -37.45
CA PRO A 270 -3.32 19.27 -36.94
C PRO A 270 -4.46 19.02 -37.95
N SER A 271 -4.16 18.82 -39.24
CA SER A 271 -5.18 18.70 -40.29
C SER A 271 -5.60 17.26 -40.60
N ARG A 272 -4.98 16.26 -39.97
CA ARG A 272 -5.17 14.83 -40.28
C ARG A 272 -5.91 14.02 -39.21
N SER A 273 -6.76 14.64 -38.39
CA SER A 273 -7.67 13.88 -37.52
C SER A 273 -8.78 13.24 -38.37
N ASN A 274 -8.83 11.91 -38.45
CA ASN A 274 -9.92 11.20 -39.09
C ASN A 274 -10.93 10.63 -38.09
N ASP A 275 -11.40 11.44 -37.14
CA ASP A 275 -12.57 11.10 -36.30
C ASP A 275 -13.02 12.18 -35.30
N GLU A 276 -12.21 13.16 -34.92
CA GLU A 276 -12.58 14.12 -33.85
C GLU A 276 -13.54 15.28 -34.24
N LEU A 277 -14.14 15.27 -35.44
CA LEU A 277 -15.14 16.27 -35.86
C LEU A 277 -16.45 15.65 -36.36
N GLY A 278 -16.97 14.67 -35.63
CA GLY A 278 -18.40 14.31 -35.70
C GLY A 278 -18.88 13.73 -37.04
N GLY A 279 -18.10 12.83 -37.64
CA GLY A 279 -18.53 12.07 -38.81
C GLY A 279 -19.49 10.93 -38.43
N THR A 280 -20.62 10.83 -39.11
CA THR A 280 -21.60 9.74 -38.94
C THR A 280 -20.95 8.38 -39.22
N PRO A 281 -21.06 7.37 -38.33
CA PRO A 281 -20.56 6.03 -38.60
C PRO A 281 -21.32 5.35 -39.74
N GLY A 282 -20.59 4.88 -40.74
CA GLY A 282 -21.10 3.96 -41.76
C GLY A 282 -21.10 4.53 -43.18
N ASP A 283 -19.97 4.37 -43.88
CA ASP A 283 -19.99 4.16 -45.32
C ASP A 283 -18.79 3.29 -45.74
N PRO A 284 -18.92 1.95 -45.73
CA PRO A 284 -17.90 1.09 -46.34
C PRO A 284 -18.10 1.17 -47.85
N GLY A 285 -17.53 2.18 -48.48
CA GLY A 285 -17.74 2.42 -49.90
C GLY A 285 -16.60 3.20 -50.54
N ARG A 286 -15.65 2.47 -51.13
CA ARG A 286 -15.38 2.46 -52.60
C ARG A 286 -13.91 2.19 -52.94
N MET A 287 -13.66 1.01 -53.52
CA MET A 287 -12.58 0.78 -54.46
C MET A 287 -12.67 1.80 -55.60
N ASP A 288 -11.56 2.46 -55.95
CA ASP A 288 -11.02 2.53 -57.32
C ASP A 288 -10.06 3.71 -57.49
N GLY A 289 -8.86 3.41 -58.03
CA GLY A 289 -8.40 4.10 -59.24
C GLY A 289 -7.47 5.30 -59.13
N ASN A 290 -6.19 5.04 -59.45
CA ASN A 290 -5.24 5.83 -60.26
C ASN A 290 -4.71 7.21 -59.79
N GLY A 291 -3.37 7.29 -59.79
CA GLY A 291 -2.66 8.24 -60.65
C GLY A 291 -2.04 9.46 -60.00
N ASN A 292 -0.76 9.35 -59.61
CA ASN A 292 0.38 9.99 -60.31
C ASN A 292 1.69 9.34 -59.89
#